data_AF-A0A1Q3UT12-F1
#
_entry.id   AF-A0A1Q3UT12-F1
#
_cell.length_a   1.000
_cell.length_b   1.000
_cell.length_c   1.000
_cell.angle_alpha   90.00
_cell.angle_beta   90.00
_cell.angle_gamma   90.00
#
_symmetry.space_group_name_H-M   'P 1'
#
loop_
_entity.id
_entity.type
_entity.pdbx_description
1 polymer ?
#
loop_
_entity_poly.entity_id
_entity_poly.type
_entity_poly.pdbx_seq_one_letter_code
_entity_poly.pdbx_strand_id
1 'polypeptide(L)'
;MLKNWDVGGGLSDFWAYIREPRPHRWTVWGLAIVLPLLIFYGFSKYLVPYERPEPQIIYFENWKADRSEAEIRADWVARAKETTRANAKRRAEFQRLADMMGVEYDASEAEKVTRETLGKEADAIEKKPEPPKRSTLAERAARGAAAAPATQP
;
A
#
# COMPACT_ATOMS: atom_id res chain seq x y z
N MET A 1 -49.32 29.85 -16.79
CA MET A 1 -50.29 29.69 -15.68
C MET A 1 -49.87 30.46 -14.40
N LEU A 2 -49.28 31.66 -14.51
CA LEU A 2 -48.78 32.44 -13.35
C LEU A 2 -49.54 33.78 -13.14
N LYS A 3 -50.65 34.01 -13.86
CA LYS A 3 -51.34 35.31 -13.92
C LYS A 3 -52.30 35.58 -12.74
N ASN A 4 -52.51 34.60 -11.87
CA ASN A 4 -53.50 34.65 -10.78
C ASN A 4 -52.87 34.58 -9.38
N TRP A 5 -51.56 34.72 -9.25
CA TRP A 5 -50.89 34.68 -7.94
C TRP A 5 -50.79 36.07 -7.36
N ASP A 6 -51.47 36.29 -6.23
CA ASP A 6 -51.34 37.52 -5.46
C ASP A 6 -50.10 37.44 -4.56
N VAL A 7 -48.94 37.67 -5.19
CA VAL A 7 -47.65 37.74 -4.48
C VAL A 7 -47.65 38.90 -3.47
N GLY A 8 -48.37 39.99 -3.77
CA GLY A 8 -48.49 41.14 -2.88
C GLY A 8 -49.27 40.82 -1.61
N GLY A 9 -50.43 40.18 -1.75
CA GLY A 9 -51.24 39.67 -0.64
C GLY A 9 -50.47 38.68 0.23
N GLY A 10 -49.77 37.71 -0.41
CA GLY A 10 -48.94 36.74 0.32
C GLY A 10 -47.82 37.37 1.15
N LEU A 11 -47.15 38.40 0.63
CA LEU A 11 -46.14 39.16 1.40
C LEU A 11 -46.79 39.97 2.53
N SER A 12 -47.97 40.54 2.30
CA SER A 12 -48.72 41.30 3.31
C SER A 12 -49.14 40.42 4.49
N ASP A 13 -49.71 39.24 4.20
CA ASP A 13 -50.13 38.26 5.20
C ASP A 13 -48.95 37.72 6.01
N PHE A 14 -47.84 37.42 5.32
CA PHE A 14 -46.59 37.01 5.96
C PHE A 14 -46.06 38.09 6.92
N TRP A 15 -46.10 39.35 6.51
CA TRP A 15 -45.63 40.47 7.32
C TRP A 15 -46.56 40.79 8.50
N ALA A 16 -47.87 40.63 8.31
CA ALA A 16 -48.85 40.70 9.39
C ALA A 16 -48.58 39.61 10.45
N TYR A 17 -48.31 38.37 10.01
CA TYR A 17 -47.93 37.26 10.89
C TYR A 17 -46.63 37.54 11.66
N ILE A 18 -45.61 38.10 11.01
CA ILE A 18 -44.34 38.47 11.66
C ILE A 18 -44.55 39.48 12.79
N ARG A 19 -45.39 40.49 12.56
CA ARG A 19 -45.59 41.61 13.50
C ARG A 19 -46.46 41.25 14.69
N GLU A 20 -47.24 40.16 14.61
CA GLU A 20 -48.15 39.76 15.67
C GLU A 20 -47.41 39.53 17.01
N PRO A 21 -47.90 40.09 18.13
CA PRO A 21 -47.28 39.93 19.44
C PRO A 21 -47.57 38.55 20.02
N ARG A 22 -46.70 37.59 19.72
CA ARG A 22 -46.73 36.23 20.28
C ARG A 22 -45.56 35.97 21.23
N PRO A 23 -45.74 35.15 22.27
CA PRO A 23 -44.65 34.76 23.16
C PRO A 23 -43.54 34.04 22.38
N HIS A 24 -42.28 34.28 22.74
CA HIS A 24 -41.07 33.69 22.12
C HIS A 24 -40.83 33.99 20.63
N ARG A 25 -41.58 34.92 19.99
CA ARG A 25 -41.43 35.23 18.56
C ARG A 25 -39.98 35.52 18.16
N TRP A 26 -39.30 36.38 18.90
CA TRP A 26 -37.91 36.75 18.61
C TRP A 26 -36.93 35.59 18.79
N THR A 27 -37.20 34.69 19.73
CA THR A 27 -36.38 33.48 19.95
C THR A 27 -36.52 32.52 18.77
N VAL A 28 -37.75 32.28 18.31
CA VAL A 28 -38.02 31.41 17.14
C VAL A 28 -37.43 32.02 15.87
N TRP A 29 -37.56 33.33 15.67
CA TRP A 29 -36.94 34.05 14.55
C TRP A 29 -35.41 33.98 14.60
N GLY A 30 -34.82 34.22 15.77
CA GLY A 30 -33.39 34.09 15.97
C GLY A 30 -32.90 32.68 15.61
N LEU A 31 -33.59 31.65 16.08
CA LEU A 31 -33.24 30.26 15.77
C LEU A 31 -33.37 29.95 14.27
N ALA A 32 -34.44 30.43 13.64
CA ALA A 32 -34.69 30.25 12.21
C ALA A 32 -33.64 30.92 11.31
N ILE A 33 -32.98 31.98 11.79
CA ILE A 33 -31.88 32.66 11.07
C ILE A 33 -30.54 31.99 11.41
N VAL A 34 -30.29 31.68 12.67
CA VAL A 34 -29.00 31.13 13.14
C VAL A 34 -28.75 29.74 12.58
N LEU A 35 -29.77 28.87 12.53
CA LEU A 35 -29.61 27.50 12.03
C LEU A 35 -29.11 27.45 10.57
N PRO A 36 -29.75 28.14 9.60
CA PRO A 36 -29.23 28.21 8.23
C PRO A 36 -27.83 28.82 8.15
N LEU A 37 -27.56 29.90 8.89
CA LEU A 37 -26.23 30.54 8.88
C LEU A 37 -25.14 29.59 9.37
N LEU A 38 -25.39 28.81 10.41
CA LEU A 38 -24.45 27.80 10.90
C LEU A 38 -24.21 26.69 9.87
N ILE A 39 -25.25 26.26 9.17
CA ILE A 39 -25.14 25.26 8.10
C ILE A 39 -24.26 25.82 6.97
N PHE A 40 -24.55 27.03 6.48
CA PHE A 40 -23.74 27.67 5.44
C PHE A 40 -22.30 27.93 5.90
N TYR A 41 -22.09 28.32 7.15
CA TYR A 41 -20.76 28.49 7.73
C TYR A 41 -19.98 27.17 7.73
N GLY A 42 -20.62 26.07 8.13
CA GLY A 42 -20.02 24.74 8.11
C GLY A 42 -19.62 24.29 6.69
N PHE A 43 -20.44 24.60 5.70
CA PHE A 43 -20.14 24.31 4.29
C PHE A 43 -19.09 25.26 3.69
N SER A 44 -18.95 26.50 4.18
CA SER A 44 -18.05 27.50 3.58
C SER A 44 -16.59 27.01 3.45
N LYS A 45 -16.13 26.16 4.37
CA LYS A 45 -14.79 25.56 4.35
C LYS A 45 -14.60 24.49 3.27
N TYR A 46 -15.67 23.92 2.76
CA TYR A 46 -15.67 22.80 1.80
C TYR A 46 -16.24 23.18 0.43
N LEU A 47 -16.56 24.46 0.21
CA LEU A 47 -17.10 24.95 -1.06
C LEU A 47 -16.08 24.86 -2.21
N VAL A 48 -14.79 24.97 -1.89
CA VAL A 48 -13.71 24.82 -2.86
C VAL A 48 -13.21 23.38 -2.79
N PRO A 49 -13.35 22.58 -3.86
CA PRO A 49 -12.78 21.25 -3.89
C PRO A 49 -11.27 21.34 -3.65
N TYR A 50 -10.77 20.54 -2.71
CA TYR A 50 -9.33 20.41 -2.50
C TYR A 50 -8.71 19.81 -3.76
N GLU A 51 -7.98 20.64 -4.51
CA GLU A 51 -7.22 20.20 -5.66
C GLU A 51 -6.03 19.40 -5.12
N ARG A 52 -6.08 18.07 -5.32
CA ARG A 52 -5.00 17.20 -4.88
C ARG A 52 -3.72 17.63 -5.61
N PRO A 53 -2.59 17.82 -4.91
CA PRO A 53 -1.34 18.17 -5.59
C PRO A 53 -1.04 17.11 -6.65
N GLU A 54 -0.79 17.56 -7.87
CA GLU A 54 -0.41 16.67 -8.96
C GLU A 54 0.87 15.91 -8.59
N PRO A 55 1.01 14.64 -9.00
CA PRO A 55 2.23 13.89 -8.78
C PRO A 55 3.40 14.61 -9.46
N GLN A 56 4.38 15.03 -8.66
CA GLN A 56 5.60 15.67 -9.17
C GLN A 56 6.54 14.60 -9.73
N ILE A 57 6.83 14.66 -11.03
CA ILE A 57 7.83 13.79 -11.65
C ILE A 57 9.20 14.46 -11.50
N ILE A 58 9.99 13.97 -10.54
CA ILE A 58 11.37 14.42 -10.34
C ILE A 58 12.28 13.58 -11.22
N TYR A 59 12.80 14.17 -12.30
CA TYR A 59 13.83 13.55 -13.14
C TYR A 59 15.20 13.74 -12.51
N PHE A 60 15.92 12.64 -12.29
CA PHE A 60 17.32 12.67 -11.87
C PHE A 60 18.17 12.02 -12.97
N GLU A 61 19.24 12.69 -13.38
CA GLU A 61 20.22 12.13 -14.30
C GLU A 61 21.12 11.15 -13.54
N ASN A 62 20.97 9.85 -13.80
CA ASN A 62 21.75 8.79 -13.14
C ASN A 62 22.92 8.26 -14.00
N TRP A 63 23.29 8.97 -15.07
CA TRP A 63 24.39 8.57 -15.96
C TRP A 63 25.18 9.78 -16.47
N LYS A 64 26.48 9.59 -16.66
CA LYS A 64 27.34 10.60 -17.29
C LYS A 64 27.08 10.62 -18.80
N ALA A 65 26.95 11.81 -19.38
CA ALA A 65 26.74 11.98 -20.82
C ALA A 65 27.92 11.42 -21.65
N ASP A 66 29.15 11.53 -21.14
CA ASP A 66 30.39 11.16 -21.85
C ASP A 66 30.80 9.69 -21.65
N ARG A 67 29.85 8.81 -21.31
CA ARG A 67 30.12 7.40 -21.06
C ARG A 67 30.45 6.67 -22.36
N SER A 68 31.54 5.91 -22.37
CA SER A 68 31.91 5.09 -23.54
C SER A 68 30.97 3.89 -23.71
N GLU A 69 30.76 3.44 -24.96
CA GLU A 69 29.97 2.24 -25.26
C GLU A 69 30.49 0.97 -24.57
N ALA A 70 31.81 0.87 -24.40
CA ALA A 70 32.43 -0.25 -23.70
C ALA A 70 32.03 -0.28 -22.22
N GLU A 71 31.98 0.88 -21.57
CA GLU A 71 31.55 1.02 -20.20
C GLU A 71 30.05 0.71 -20.04
N ILE A 72 29.22 1.19 -20.97
CA ILE A 72 27.78 0.85 -21.02
C ILE A 72 27.59 -0.66 -21.09
N ARG A 73 28.31 -1.34 -21.99
CA ARG A 73 28.20 -2.79 -22.17
C ARG A 73 28.67 -3.55 -20.93
N ALA A 74 29.76 -3.13 -20.31
CA ALA A 74 30.25 -3.73 -19.07
C ALA A 74 29.21 -3.62 -17.95
N ASP A 75 28.58 -2.45 -17.81
CA ASP A 75 27.50 -2.23 -16.84
C ASP A 75 26.28 -3.11 -17.09
N TRP A 76 25.85 -3.24 -18.36
CA TRP A 76 24.73 -4.10 -18.72
C TRP A 76 25.01 -5.56 -18.37
N VAL A 77 26.21 -6.05 -18.67
CA VAL A 77 26.63 -7.40 -18.30
C VAL A 77 26.67 -7.56 -16.77
N ALA A 78 27.21 -6.58 -16.05
CA ALA A 78 27.24 -6.61 -14.58
C ALA A 78 25.84 -6.68 -13.97
N ARG A 79 24.91 -5.84 -14.45
CA ARG A 79 23.50 -5.84 -14.00
C ARG A 79 22.76 -7.11 -14.39
N ALA A 80 22.99 -7.64 -15.59
CA ALA A 80 22.40 -8.90 -16.03
C ALA A 80 22.84 -10.06 -15.12
N LYS A 81 24.13 -10.12 -14.79
CA LYS A 81 24.65 -11.09 -13.82
C LYS A 81 24.01 -10.91 -12.45
N GLU A 82 24.03 -9.70 -11.89
CA GLU A 82 23.45 -9.43 -10.56
C GLU A 82 21.97 -9.82 -10.48
N THR A 83 21.17 -9.42 -11.46
CA THR A 83 19.74 -9.75 -11.56
C THR A 83 19.54 -11.26 -11.64
N THR A 84 20.36 -11.95 -12.44
CA THR A 84 20.29 -13.41 -12.56
C THR A 84 20.64 -14.11 -11.24
N ARG A 85 21.66 -13.62 -10.51
CA ARG A 85 22.00 -14.15 -9.17
C ARG A 85 20.84 -13.96 -8.19
N ALA A 86 20.20 -12.79 -8.18
CA ALA A 86 19.05 -12.52 -7.31
C ALA A 86 17.85 -13.41 -7.65
N ASN A 87 17.57 -13.60 -8.93
CA ASN A 87 16.49 -14.48 -9.39
C ASN A 87 16.78 -15.95 -9.09
N ALA A 88 18.03 -16.40 -9.16
CA ALA A 88 18.42 -17.75 -8.74
C ALA A 88 18.16 -17.99 -7.25
N LYS A 89 18.51 -17.03 -6.39
CA LYS A 89 18.22 -17.11 -4.95
C LYS A 89 16.72 -17.20 -4.67
N ARG A 90 15.92 -16.33 -5.31
CA ARG A 90 14.46 -16.35 -5.16
C ARG A 90 13.85 -17.67 -5.63
N ARG A 91 14.32 -18.23 -6.75
CA ARG A 91 13.86 -19.54 -7.22
C ARG A 91 14.18 -20.66 -6.23
N ALA A 92 15.36 -20.65 -5.61
CA ALA A 92 15.69 -21.61 -4.57
C ALA A 92 14.77 -21.49 -3.34
N GLU A 93 14.32 -20.29 -3.00
CA GLU A 93 13.32 -20.07 -1.94
C GLU A 93 11.94 -20.63 -2.34
N PHE A 94 11.50 -20.38 -3.58
CA PHE A 94 10.23 -20.94 -4.08
C PHE A 94 10.24 -22.45 -4.19
N GLN A 95 11.34 -23.07 -4.64
CA GLN A 95 11.49 -24.53 -4.64
C GLN A 95 11.30 -25.09 -3.21
N ARG A 96 11.95 -24.49 -2.20
CA ARG A 96 11.79 -24.92 -0.81
C ARG A 96 10.35 -24.82 -0.32
N LEU A 97 9.64 -23.76 -0.72
CA LEU A 97 8.23 -23.60 -0.40
C LEU A 97 7.37 -24.66 -1.09
N ALA A 98 7.64 -24.95 -2.36
CA ALA A 98 6.95 -25.99 -3.12
C ALA A 98 7.14 -27.38 -2.49
N ASP A 99 8.38 -27.72 -2.10
CA ASP A 99 8.72 -28.96 -1.38
C ASP A 99 7.95 -29.09 -0.05
N MET A 100 7.73 -27.96 0.65
CA MET A 100 6.95 -27.94 1.90
C MET A 100 5.45 -28.13 1.65
N MET A 101 4.95 -27.64 0.52
CA MET A 101 3.53 -27.70 0.15
C MET A 101 3.17 -28.96 -0.66
N GLY A 102 4.16 -29.77 -1.05
CA GLY A 102 3.97 -30.94 -1.89
C GLY A 102 3.56 -30.60 -3.33
N VAL A 103 3.98 -29.44 -3.83
CA VAL A 103 3.69 -28.97 -5.20
C VAL A 103 4.94 -29.15 -6.06
N GLU A 104 4.76 -29.63 -7.28
CA GLU A 104 5.85 -29.74 -8.26
C GLU A 104 6.26 -28.34 -8.74
N TYR A 105 7.56 -28.04 -8.71
CA TYR A 105 8.12 -26.78 -9.21
C TYR A 105 9.22 -27.06 -10.23
N ASP A 106 9.00 -26.67 -11.48
CA ASP A 106 9.98 -26.83 -12.56
C ASP A 106 10.81 -25.55 -12.72
N ALA A 107 12.11 -25.64 -12.38
CA ALA A 107 13.08 -24.58 -12.53
C ALA A 107 14.10 -24.82 -13.66
N SER A 108 13.95 -25.90 -14.44
CA SER A 108 14.99 -26.43 -15.34
C SER A 108 15.43 -25.43 -16.42
N GLU A 109 14.48 -24.80 -17.10
CA GLU A 109 14.78 -23.77 -18.11
C GLU A 109 15.42 -22.53 -17.49
N ALA A 110 14.97 -22.13 -16.29
CA ALA A 110 15.54 -20.99 -15.59
C ALA A 110 16.98 -21.28 -15.12
N GLU A 111 17.30 -22.52 -14.76
CA GLU A 111 18.66 -22.96 -14.41
C GLU A 111 19.59 -22.97 -15.63
N LYS A 112 19.12 -23.40 -16.81
CA LYS A 112 19.90 -23.31 -18.05
C LYS A 112 20.32 -21.88 -18.35
N VAL A 113 19.37 -20.95 -18.34
CA VAL A 113 19.63 -19.52 -18.57
C VAL A 113 20.58 -18.94 -17.50
N THR A 114 20.48 -19.42 -16.26
CA THR A 114 21.38 -19.00 -15.18
C THR A 114 22.80 -19.46 -15.43
N ARG A 115 22.97 -20.71 -15.88
CA ARG A 115 24.28 -21.26 -16.22
C ARG A 115 24.89 -20.57 -17.43
N GLU A 116 24.08 -20.21 -18.42
CA GLU A 116 24.54 -19.44 -19.59
C GLU A 116 25.00 -18.01 -19.21
N THR A 117 24.27 -17.33 -18.34
CA THR A 117 24.54 -15.95 -17.95
C THR A 117 25.68 -15.81 -16.93
N LEU A 118 25.76 -16.74 -15.97
CA LEU A 118 26.76 -16.70 -14.88
C LEU A 118 27.98 -17.57 -15.14
N GLY A 119 27.89 -18.55 -16.05
CA GLY A 119 28.96 -19.51 -16.32
C GLY A 119 29.36 -20.26 -15.05
N LYS A 120 30.67 -20.27 -14.75
CA LYS A 120 31.25 -20.93 -13.56
C LYS A 120 30.72 -20.41 -12.22
N GLU A 121 30.17 -19.18 -12.20
CA GLU A 121 29.60 -18.63 -10.97
C GLU A 121 28.24 -19.25 -10.60
N ALA A 122 27.55 -19.88 -11.56
CA ALA A 122 26.29 -20.57 -11.30
C ALA A 122 26.48 -21.72 -10.29
N ASP A 123 27.56 -22.48 -10.45
CA ASP A 123 27.88 -23.65 -9.61
C ASP A 123 28.09 -23.28 -8.13
N ALA A 124 28.54 -22.04 -7.85
CA ALA A 124 28.70 -21.54 -6.50
C ALA A 124 27.37 -21.21 -5.81
N ILE A 125 26.35 -20.83 -6.58
CA ILE A 125 24.99 -20.57 -6.07
C ILE A 125 24.22 -21.89 -5.89
N GLU A 126 24.47 -22.86 -6.78
CA GLU A 126 23.90 -24.20 -6.73
C GLU A 126 24.45 -25.04 -5.58
N LYS A 127 25.62 -24.67 -5.02
CA LYS A 127 26.22 -25.29 -3.83
C LYS A 127 25.36 -25.02 -2.58
N LYS A 128 24.29 -25.80 -2.51
CA LYS A 128 23.21 -25.87 -1.52
C LYS A 128 23.79 -25.85 -0.09
N PRO A 129 23.36 -24.92 0.79
CA PRO A 129 23.48 -25.19 2.22
C PRO A 129 22.63 -26.43 2.50
N GLU A 130 23.23 -27.43 3.13
CA GLU A 130 22.58 -28.70 3.45
C GLU A 130 21.18 -28.41 4.03
N PRO A 131 20.13 -29.14 3.60
CA PRO A 131 18.83 -28.99 4.21
C PRO A 131 19.02 -29.14 5.72
N PRO A 132 18.50 -28.20 6.55
CA PRO A 132 18.65 -28.31 7.99
C PRO A 132 18.13 -29.70 8.39
N LYS A 133 19.00 -30.53 9.00
CA LYS A 133 18.62 -31.85 9.50
C LYS A 133 17.39 -31.63 10.37
N ARG A 134 16.21 -32.02 9.86
CA ARG A 134 14.94 -31.81 10.54
C ARG A 134 15.04 -32.55 11.85
N SER A 135 15.22 -31.83 12.96
CA SER A 135 15.10 -32.44 14.28
C SER A 135 13.69 -32.99 14.37
N THR A 136 13.56 -34.32 14.39
CA THR A 136 12.24 -34.94 14.46
C THR A 136 11.58 -34.57 15.80
N LEU A 137 10.24 -34.64 15.89
CA LEU A 137 9.53 -34.46 17.17
C LEU A 137 10.08 -35.42 18.24
N ALA A 138 10.48 -36.63 17.83
CA ALA A 138 11.14 -37.61 18.69
C ALA A 138 12.49 -37.11 19.23
N GLU A 139 13.30 -36.46 18.40
CA GLU A 139 14.60 -35.92 18.79
C GLU A 139 14.49 -34.70 19.71
N ARG A 140 13.43 -33.89 19.56
CA ARG A 140 13.12 -32.78 20.47
C ARG A 140 12.56 -33.28 21.81
N ALA A 141 11.72 -34.32 21.77
CA ALA A 141 11.20 -34.98 22.98
C ALA A 141 12.33 -35.65 23.79
N ALA A 142 13.28 -36.30 23.14
CA ALA A 142 14.45 -36.90 23.79
C ALA A 142 15.34 -35.85 24.50
N ARG A 143 15.45 -34.63 23.95
CA ARG A 143 16.23 -33.54 24.56
C ARG A 143 15.54 -32.90 25.77
N GLY A 144 14.20 -32.83 25.75
CA GLY A 144 13.41 -32.30 26.88
C GLY A 144 13.39 -33.24 28.09
N ALA A 145 13.46 -34.56 27.88
CA ALA A 145 13.47 -35.53 28.97
C ALA A 145 14.79 -35.59 29.76
N ALA A 146 15.91 -35.13 29.18
CA ALA A 146 17.23 -35.15 29.82
C ALA A 146 17.53 -33.91 30.68
N ALA A 147 16.68 -32.89 30.68
CA ALA A 147 16.89 -31.63 31.39
C ALA A 147 15.85 -31.40 32.50
N ALA A 148 15.76 -32.33 33.44
CA ALA A 148 15.16 -32.08 34.74
C ALA A 148 16.24 -32.29 35.83
N PRO A 149 16.87 -31.23 36.36
CA PRO A 149 17.71 -31.39 37.54
C PRO A 149 16.81 -31.71 38.74
N ALA A 150 17.12 -32.80 39.43
CA ALA A 150 16.46 -33.26 40.64
C ALA A 150 16.42 -32.15 41.69
N THR A 151 15.21 -31.70 42.01
CA THR A 151 14.94 -30.89 43.19
C THR A 151 14.96 -31.85 44.39
N GLN A 152 15.96 -31.71 45.26
CA GLN A 152 15.99 -32.34 46.59
C GLN A 152 15.79 -31.25 47.66
N PRO A 153 15.21 -31.62 48.82
CA PRO A 153 14.45 -30.72 49.71
C PRO A 153 15.28 -29.67 50.45
#